data_AF-A0A016XEJ3-F1
#
_entry.id   AF-A0A016XEJ3-F1
#
_cell.length_a   1.000
_cell.length_b   1.000
_cell.length_c   1.000
_cell.angle_alpha   90.00
_cell.angle_beta   90.00
_cell.angle_gamma   90.00
#
_symmetry.space_group_name_H-M   'P 1'
#
loop_
_entity.id
_entity.type
_entity.pdbx_description
1 polymer ?
#
loop_
_entity_poly.entity_id
_entity_poly.type
_entity_poly.pdbx_seq_one_letter_code
_entity_poly.pdbx_strand_id
1 'polypeptide(L)'
;MAHDRPPVDSINLTNHFLIAMPGLGDAFFAKSVVYLCEHSERGALGLMINKPTDISLKNLFDKVELPLGRADLRDAPVFQGGPVQTERGFVLHDALSAGVVAPAAWAAVPRANELADGDREGSGEGDDAQHEAQGDRDDGPSDAVYASTLVIPGAALEMTTSRDVLEALSHGAGPQRVLISLGYSAWAQGQLESEIGENSWLTVQVDSARMLALIFDTPVEQRYEKALALLGLEAWMLSPDAGHA
;
A
#
# COMPACT_ATOMS: atom_id res chain seq x y z
N MET A 1 21.28 29.18 28.46
CA MET A 1 21.66 29.02 27.05
C MET A 1 21.36 27.58 26.66
N ALA A 2 20.16 27.33 26.16
CA ALA A 2 19.80 26.01 25.64
C ALA A 2 20.58 25.80 24.34
N HIS A 3 21.32 24.71 24.26
CA HIS A 3 21.97 24.25 23.04
C HIS A 3 20.86 23.82 22.07
N ASP A 4 20.51 24.71 21.15
CA ASP A 4 19.76 24.36 19.95
C ASP A 4 20.73 23.55 19.07
N ARG A 5 20.74 22.24 19.28
CA ARG A 5 21.43 21.31 18.40
C ARG A 5 20.65 21.35 17.08
N PRO A 6 21.27 21.62 15.93
CA PRO A 6 20.55 21.55 14.67
C PRO A 6 19.90 20.15 14.58
N PRO A 7 18.66 20.04 14.06
CA PRO A 7 18.05 18.73 13.85
C PRO A 7 19.04 17.90 13.06
N VAL A 8 19.42 16.74 13.61
CA VAL A 8 20.16 15.74 12.86
C VAL A 8 19.25 15.42 11.68
N ASP A 9 19.75 15.55 10.45
CA ASP A 9 18.98 15.17 9.25
C ASP A 9 18.58 13.70 9.41
N SER A 10 17.39 13.46 9.95
CA SER A 10 16.87 12.12 10.20
C SER A 10 16.45 11.57 8.86
N ILE A 11 17.09 10.47 8.45
CA ILE A 11 16.83 9.84 7.16
C ILE A 11 15.37 9.37 7.17
N ASN A 12 14.52 9.98 6.35
CA ASN A 12 13.14 9.53 6.18
C ASN A 12 13.09 8.47 5.06
N LEU A 13 12.76 7.23 5.43
CA LEU A 13 12.69 6.07 4.55
C LEU A 13 11.25 5.74 4.14
N THR A 14 10.28 6.61 4.40
CA THR A 14 8.92 6.45 3.88
C THR A 14 8.98 6.36 2.35
N ASN A 15 8.12 5.55 1.73
CA ASN A 15 8.14 5.29 0.29
C ASN A 15 9.48 4.66 -0.22
N HIS A 16 10.15 3.90 0.64
CA HIS A 16 11.28 3.06 0.24
C HIS A 16 10.91 1.57 0.30
N PHE A 17 11.64 0.77 -0.47
CA PHE A 17 11.69 -0.66 -0.26
C PHE A 17 12.89 -1.01 0.64
N LEU A 18 12.65 -1.91 1.58
CA LEU A 18 13.69 -2.65 2.29
C LEU A 18 13.83 -4.02 1.65
N ILE A 19 15.05 -4.39 1.31
CA ILE A 19 15.38 -5.68 0.71
C ILE A 19 16.25 -6.43 1.70
N ALA A 20 15.75 -7.57 2.18
CA ALA A 20 16.49 -8.41 3.12
C ALA A 20 17.77 -8.93 2.49
N MET A 21 18.91 -8.79 3.17
CA MET A 21 20.16 -9.38 2.70
C MET A 21 20.11 -10.91 2.75
N PRO A 22 20.79 -11.64 1.83
CA PRO A 22 20.80 -13.11 1.82
C PRO A 22 21.30 -13.77 3.11
N GLY A 23 22.09 -13.04 3.92
CA GLY A 23 22.58 -13.46 5.23
C GLY A 23 21.73 -13.02 6.43
N LEU A 24 20.54 -12.45 6.22
CA LEU A 24 19.66 -12.03 7.30
C LEU A 24 19.28 -13.24 8.18
N GLY A 25 19.65 -13.19 9.46
CA GLY A 25 19.45 -14.30 10.40
C GLY A 25 17.98 -14.57 10.75
N ASP A 26 17.10 -13.60 10.52
CA ASP A 26 15.66 -13.77 10.70
C ASP A 26 15.02 -14.52 9.52
N ALA A 27 14.69 -15.78 9.75
CA ALA A 27 14.04 -16.64 8.76
C ALA A 27 12.67 -16.10 8.29
N PHE A 28 11.98 -15.32 9.12
CA PHE A 28 10.69 -14.71 8.78
C PHE A 28 10.86 -13.69 7.63
N PHE A 29 11.96 -12.93 7.67
CA PHE A 29 12.28 -11.90 6.69
C PHE A 29 13.24 -12.36 5.59
N ALA A 30 13.70 -13.61 5.61
CA ALA A 30 14.58 -14.16 4.59
C ALA A 30 13.99 -13.98 3.18
N LYS A 31 14.76 -13.35 2.28
CA LYS A 31 14.33 -12.98 0.91
C LYS A 31 13.04 -12.15 0.86
N SER A 32 12.79 -11.31 1.87
CA SER A 32 11.64 -10.41 1.88
C SER A 32 11.95 -9.09 1.16
N VAL A 33 10.89 -8.51 0.58
CA VAL A 33 10.85 -7.12 0.14
C VAL A 33 9.73 -6.45 0.93
N VAL A 34 10.09 -5.47 1.76
CA VAL A 34 9.14 -4.68 2.56
C VAL A 34 8.98 -3.31 1.92
N TYR A 35 7.75 -2.88 1.71
CA TYR A 35 7.47 -1.49 1.35
C TYR A 35 7.19 -0.68 2.63
N LEU A 36 7.93 0.40 2.87
CA LEU A 36 7.75 1.27 4.02
C LEU A 36 6.65 2.30 3.79
N CYS A 37 5.56 2.15 4.55
CA CYS A 37 4.41 3.04 4.51
C CYS A 37 4.59 4.26 5.41
N GLU A 38 5.35 4.12 6.50
CA GLU A 38 5.66 5.21 7.43
C GLU A 38 7.05 5.04 8.03
N HIS A 39 7.83 6.11 8.08
CA HIS A 39 9.06 6.20 8.86
C HIS A 39 9.12 7.54 9.59
N SER A 40 9.30 7.48 10.91
CA SER A 40 9.49 8.64 11.77
C SER A 40 10.49 8.33 12.87
N GLU A 41 10.86 9.33 13.66
CA GLU A 41 11.73 9.15 14.84
C GLU A 41 11.14 8.20 15.89
N ARG A 42 9.84 7.90 15.83
CA ARG A 42 9.16 6.97 16.75
C ARG A 42 9.29 5.51 16.30
N GLY A 43 9.65 5.27 15.05
CA GLY A 43 9.73 3.95 14.46
C GLY A 43 9.29 3.92 12.99
N ALA A 44 9.18 2.70 12.46
CA ALA A 44 8.81 2.44 11.08
C ALA A 44 7.67 1.42 10.98
N LEU A 45 6.86 1.55 9.94
CA LEU A 45 5.82 0.60 9.57
C LEU A 45 5.95 0.26 8.08
N GLY A 46 5.91 -1.03 7.76
CA GLY A 46 5.94 -1.50 6.38
C GLY A 46 5.18 -2.79 6.17
N LEU A 47 4.95 -3.13 4.91
CA LEU A 47 4.27 -4.35 4.47
C LEU A 47 5.19 -5.18 3.58
N MET A 48 5.38 -6.45 3.92
CA MET A 48 6.01 -7.41 3.00
C MET A 48 5.14 -7.60 1.76
N ILE A 49 5.72 -7.34 0.59
CA ILE A 49 5.00 -7.39 -0.69
C ILE A 49 5.27 -8.68 -1.47
N ASN A 50 6.12 -9.58 -0.98
CA ASN A 50 6.56 -10.76 -1.74
C ASN A 50 6.41 -12.10 -1.00
N LYS A 51 5.60 -12.13 0.07
CA LYS A 51 5.30 -13.32 0.86
C LYS A 51 3.81 -13.64 0.76
N PRO A 52 3.36 -14.42 -0.23
CA PRO A 52 1.96 -14.80 -0.35
C PRO A 52 1.62 -15.83 0.74
N THR A 53 0.38 -15.81 1.19
CA THR A 53 -0.21 -16.87 2.02
C THR A 53 -0.98 -17.87 1.14
N ASP A 54 -1.46 -18.96 1.72
CA ASP A 54 -2.33 -19.93 1.03
C ASP A 54 -3.79 -19.42 0.86
N ILE A 55 -4.09 -18.21 1.30
CA ILE A 55 -5.44 -17.61 1.24
C ILE A 55 -5.54 -16.74 -0.01
N SER A 56 -6.50 -17.02 -0.89
CA SER A 56 -6.86 -16.12 -1.98
C SER A 56 -7.77 -14.99 -1.51
N LEU A 57 -7.83 -13.88 -2.26
CA LEU A 57 -8.74 -12.78 -1.94
C LEU A 57 -10.20 -13.24 -1.95
N LYS A 58 -10.61 -14.13 -2.86
CA LYS A 58 -11.96 -14.72 -2.82
C LYS A 58 -12.23 -15.37 -1.45
N ASN A 59 -11.32 -16.20 -0.98
CA ASN A 59 -11.49 -16.91 0.31
C ASN A 59 -11.46 -15.94 1.50
N LEU A 60 -10.69 -14.86 1.42
CA LEU A 60 -10.70 -13.80 2.43
C LEU A 60 -12.07 -13.08 2.47
N PHE A 61 -12.59 -12.70 1.30
CA PHE A 61 -13.88 -12.03 1.18
C PHE A 61 -15.05 -12.90 1.65
N ASP A 62 -15.05 -14.19 1.30
CA ASP A 62 -16.02 -15.16 1.80
C ASP A 62 -16.01 -15.24 3.34
N LYS A 63 -14.82 -15.17 3.98
CA LYS A 63 -14.69 -15.18 5.45
C LYS A 63 -15.24 -13.93 6.13
N VAL A 64 -15.20 -12.77 5.48
CA VAL A 64 -15.75 -11.51 6.02
C VAL A 64 -17.18 -11.24 5.56
N GLU A 65 -17.81 -12.26 4.96
CA GLU A 65 -19.20 -12.25 4.48
C GLU A 65 -19.46 -11.14 3.45
N LEU A 66 -18.50 -10.89 2.57
CA LEU A 66 -18.62 -9.94 1.47
C LEU A 66 -18.43 -10.66 0.12
N PRO A 67 -19.26 -10.37 -0.90
CA PRO A 67 -18.97 -10.85 -2.25
C PRO A 67 -17.69 -10.18 -2.77
N LEU A 68 -16.99 -10.79 -3.75
CA LEU A 68 -15.90 -10.11 -4.46
C LEU A 68 -16.36 -9.75 -5.87
N GLY A 69 -16.78 -8.49 -6.04
CA GLY A 69 -17.29 -7.94 -7.31
C GLY A 69 -16.22 -7.79 -8.39
N ARG A 70 -14.93 -7.84 -8.03
CA ARG A 70 -13.80 -7.82 -8.95
C ARG A 70 -13.32 -9.21 -9.30
N ALA A 71 -13.70 -9.67 -10.50
CA ALA A 71 -13.36 -11.01 -10.99
C ALA A 71 -11.84 -11.21 -11.15
N ASP A 72 -11.12 -10.16 -11.52
CA ASP A 72 -9.67 -10.17 -11.74
C ASP A 72 -8.85 -10.34 -10.45
N LEU A 73 -9.45 -10.05 -9.29
CA LEU A 73 -8.83 -10.19 -7.98
C LEU A 73 -9.09 -11.56 -7.32
N ARG A 74 -9.97 -12.39 -7.87
CA ARG A 74 -10.45 -13.62 -7.19
C ARG A 74 -9.34 -14.58 -6.76
N ASP A 75 -8.38 -14.79 -7.66
CA ASP A 75 -7.28 -15.73 -7.46
C ASP A 75 -6.01 -15.04 -6.95
N ALA A 76 -6.04 -13.71 -6.76
CA ALA A 76 -4.91 -13.00 -6.18
C ALA A 76 -4.67 -13.45 -4.73
N PRO A 77 -3.41 -13.59 -4.30
CA PRO A 77 -3.11 -14.03 -2.95
C PRO A 77 -3.28 -12.89 -1.94
N VAL A 78 -3.63 -13.25 -0.71
CA VAL A 78 -3.40 -12.42 0.47
C VAL A 78 -1.93 -12.57 0.87
N PHE A 79 -1.28 -11.46 1.22
CA PHE A 79 0.12 -11.45 1.63
C PHE A 79 0.28 -11.53 3.14
N GLN A 80 1.39 -12.10 3.58
CA GLN A 80 1.86 -11.94 4.95
C GLN A 80 2.60 -10.60 5.01
N GLY A 81 2.04 -9.60 5.71
CA GLY A 81 2.60 -8.24 5.74
C GLY A 81 3.69 -8.07 6.79
N GLY A 82 3.68 -8.88 7.85
CA GLY A 82 4.71 -8.92 8.89
C GLY A 82 4.24 -9.68 10.14
N PRO A 83 5.08 -9.77 11.20
CA PRO A 83 4.79 -10.60 12.36
C PRO A 83 3.84 -9.93 13.36
N VAL A 84 3.52 -8.65 13.18
CA VAL A 84 2.69 -7.87 14.12
C VAL A 84 1.24 -7.86 13.64
N GLN A 85 0.30 -8.13 14.56
CA GLN A 85 -1.14 -8.16 14.31
C GLN A 85 -1.52 -9.04 13.09
N THR A 86 -1.06 -10.30 13.07
CA THR A 86 -1.24 -11.25 11.95
C THR A 86 -2.70 -11.56 11.60
N GLU A 87 -3.65 -11.22 12.47
CA GLU A 87 -5.10 -11.39 12.20
C GLU A 87 -5.74 -10.15 11.59
N ARG A 88 -5.03 -9.01 11.56
CA ARG A 88 -5.56 -7.74 11.04
C ARG A 88 -5.19 -7.56 9.57
N GLY A 89 -6.19 -7.20 8.76
CA GLY A 89 -6.02 -6.86 7.35
C GLY A 89 -5.52 -5.43 7.12
N PHE A 90 -4.61 -5.28 6.17
CA PHE A 90 -4.13 -4.01 5.64
C PHE A 90 -4.32 -4.03 4.12
N VAL A 91 -4.83 -2.92 3.58
CA VAL A 91 -5.08 -2.76 2.14
C VAL A 91 -4.18 -1.65 1.64
N LEU A 92 -3.17 -2.00 0.84
CA LEU A 92 -2.35 -1.05 0.11
C LEU A 92 -2.94 -0.84 -1.28
N HIS A 93 -3.22 0.40 -1.63
CA HIS A 93 -3.87 0.72 -2.90
C HIS A 93 -3.42 2.05 -3.49
N ASP A 94 -3.75 2.28 -4.76
CA ASP A 94 -3.54 3.57 -5.41
C ASP A 94 -4.34 4.67 -4.70
N ALA A 95 -3.70 5.83 -4.53
CA ALA A 95 -4.34 6.96 -3.86
C ALA A 95 -5.55 7.44 -4.66
N LEU A 96 -6.72 7.45 -4.03
CA LEU A 96 -7.96 7.91 -4.68
C LEU A 96 -8.15 9.42 -4.56
N SER A 97 -7.40 10.08 -3.66
CA SER A 97 -7.57 11.48 -3.27
C SER A 97 -6.68 12.49 -4.03
N ALA A 98 -5.71 12.05 -4.83
CA ALA A 98 -4.90 12.96 -5.64
C ALA A 98 -5.23 12.76 -7.12
N GLY A 99 -5.75 13.80 -7.79
CA GLY A 99 -6.13 13.79 -9.21
C GLY A 99 -5.02 13.34 -10.16
N VAL A 100 -4.87 12.03 -10.33
CA VAL A 100 -4.09 11.42 -11.40
C VAL A 100 -5.04 11.12 -12.54
N VAL A 101 -5.01 12.03 -13.51
CA VAL A 101 -5.49 11.82 -14.87
C VAL A 101 -5.04 10.45 -15.33
N ALA A 102 -5.99 9.54 -15.56
CA ALA A 102 -5.63 8.24 -16.11
C ALA A 102 -4.92 8.46 -17.47
N PRO A 103 -3.86 7.70 -17.79
CA PRO A 103 -2.95 8.00 -18.91
C PRO A 103 -3.67 7.99 -20.26
N ALA A 104 -3.51 9.00 -21.11
CA ALA A 104 -4.25 9.20 -22.37
C ALA A 104 -4.48 7.96 -23.28
N ALA A 105 -3.71 6.87 -23.11
CA ALA A 105 -3.92 5.57 -23.74
C ALA A 105 -5.28 4.88 -23.45
N TRP A 106 -5.97 5.13 -22.32
CA TRP A 106 -7.31 4.54 -22.07
C TRP A 106 -8.45 5.36 -22.70
N ALA A 107 -8.21 6.61 -23.12
CA ALA A 107 -9.23 7.49 -23.71
C ALA A 107 -9.66 7.09 -25.13
N ALA A 108 -8.94 6.16 -25.77
CA ALA A 108 -9.23 5.70 -27.13
C ALA A 108 -10.20 4.51 -27.20
N VAL A 109 -10.78 4.06 -26.09
CA VAL A 109 -11.84 3.04 -26.10
C VAL A 109 -13.20 3.75 -26.14
N PRO A 110 -14.01 3.59 -27.21
CA PRO A 110 -15.35 4.16 -27.24
C PRO A 110 -16.19 3.57 -26.10
N ARG A 111 -16.76 4.41 -25.23
CA ARG A 111 -17.65 3.95 -24.17
C ARG A 111 -18.96 3.47 -24.78
N ALA A 112 -19.46 2.35 -24.28
CA ALA A 112 -20.68 1.67 -24.74
C ALA A 112 -22.01 2.39 -24.40
N ASN A 113 -22.01 3.73 -24.25
CA ASN A 113 -23.21 4.49 -23.87
C ASN A 113 -23.39 5.77 -24.70
N GLU A 114 -23.33 5.65 -26.03
CA GLU A 114 -23.80 6.66 -27.00
C GLU A 114 -25.07 6.19 -27.73
N LEU A 115 -25.96 5.49 -27.03
CA LEU A 115 -27.27 5.10 -27.54
C LEU A 115 -28.32 5.20 -26.42
N ALA A 116 -28.87 6.40 -26.20
CA ALA A 116 -30.30 6.62 -25.90
C ALA A 116 -30.56 8.09 -25.50
N ASP A 117 -31.04 8.88 -26.46
CA ASP A 117 -31.89 10.04 -26.19
C ASP A 117 -33.32 9.56 -25.83
N GLY A 118 -34.01 10.29 -24.94
CA GLY A 118 -35.44 10.10 -24.70
C GLY A 118 -36.01 10.81 -23.47
N ASP A 119 -36.34 12.08 -23.65
CA ASP A 119 -37.37 12.91 -22.97
C ASP A 119 -38.16 12.36 -21.76
N ARG A 120 -38.19 13.16 -20.66
CA ARG A 120 -39.43 13.76 -20.09
C ARG A 120 -39.18 14.66 -18.87
N GLU A 121 -39.81 15.83 -18.91
CA GLU A 121 -40.05 16.79 -17.80
C GLU A 121 -40.99 16.24 -16.71
N GLY A 122 -40.87 16.79 -15.51
CA GLY A 122 -41.84 16.61 -14.41
C GLY A 122 -41.46 17.35 -13.14
N SER A 123 -42.02 18.56 -12.99
CA SER A 123 -41.96 19.48 -11.84
C SER A 123 -42.68 18.95 -10.58
N GLY A 124 -42.22 19.38 -9.38
CA GLY A 124 -42.98 19.30 -8.14
C GLY A 124 -42.26 19.94 -6.94
N GLU A 125 -42.75 21.12 -6.52
CA GLU A 125 -42.37 21.85 -5.29
C GLU A 125 -42.97 21.21 -4.02
N GLY A 126 -42.34 21.45 -2.86
CA GLY A 126 -42.89 21.07 -1.54
C GLY A 126 -41.99 21.44 -0.35
N ASP A 127 -42.35 22.58 0.26
CA ASP A 127 -42.03 23.26 1.53
C ASP A 127 -41.46 22.52 2.78
N ASP A 128 -40.66 23.33 3.49
CA ASP A 128 -40.60 23.63 4.94
C ASP A 128 -40.03 22.71 6.06
N ALA A 129 -39.24 23.42 6.88
CA ALA A 129 -39.07 23.36 8.34
C ALA A 129 -38.06 22.39 9.00
N GLN A 130 -36.89 22.98 9.31
CA GLN A 130 -36.26 23.10 10.64
C GLN A 130 -36.02 21.83 11.49
N HIS A 131 -34.73 21.52 11.68
CA HIS A 131 -34.20 20.92 12.91
C HIS A 131 -32.80 21.47 13.19
N GLU A 132 -32.70 22.40 14.13
CA GLU A 132 -31.44 22.76 14.78
C GLU A 132 -31.19 21.77 15.93
N ALA A 133 -30.09 21.02 15.84
CA ALA A 133 -29.50 20.32 16.97
C ALA A 133 -27.97 20.28 16.82
N GLN A 134 -27.35 21.22 17.53
CA GLN A 134 -26.01 21.23 18.10
C GLN A 134 -25.13 19.96 17.91
N GLY A 135 -23.93 20.17 17.38
CA GLY A 135 -22.87 19.14 17.39
C GLY A 135 -21.58 19.70 16.79
N ASP A 136 -20.89 20.53 17.58
CA ASP A 136 -19.54 21.02 17.32
C ASP A 136 -18.60 19.84 17.07
N ARG A 137 -18.25 19.61 15.80
CA ARG A 137 -17.11 18.78 15.38
C ARG A 137 -16.31 19.58 14.37
N ASP A 138 -15.25 20.17 14.89
CA ASP A 138 -14.09 20.60 14.11
C ASP A 138 -13.45 19.35 13.48
N ASP A 139 -13.96 18.95 12.31
CA ASP A 139 -13.27 18.03 11.42
C ASP A 139 -12.83 18.87 10.20
N GLY A 140 -11.55 19.26 10.19
CA GLY A 140 -10.89 19.72 8.96
C GLY A 140 -11.05 18.66 7.85
N PRO A 141 -10.94 19.04 6.57
CA PRO A 141 -11.30 18.14 5.47
C PRO A 141 -10.45 16.88 5.54
N SER A 142 -11.07 15.74 5.88
CA SER A 142 -10.46 14.45 5.65
C SER A 142 -10.58 14.15 4.16
N ASP A 143 -9.55 14.52 3.41
CA ASP A 143 -9.44 14.20 1.97
C ASP A 143 -9.39 12.69 1.68
N ALA A 144 -9.40 11.84 2.72
CA ALA A 144 -9.39 10.39 2.61
C ALA A 144 -10.79 9.82 2.33
N VAL A 145 -10.92 9.08 1.23
CA VAL A 145 -12.16 8.41 0.79
C VAL A 145 -12.63 7.33 1.76
N TYR A 146 -11.69 6.66 2.43
CA TYR A 146 -11.95 5.57 3.38
C TYR A 146 -11.56 5.95 4.80
N ALA A 147 -12.28 5.43 5.79
CA ALA A 147 -11.95 5.61 7.19
C ALA A 147 -10.58 5.00 7.52
N SER A 148 -9.84 5.54 8.50
CA SER A 148 -8.56 4.94 8.95
C SER A 148 -7.56 4.67 7.81
N THR A 149 -7.37 5.67 6.95
CA THR A 149 -6.43 5.65 5.82
C THR A 149 -5.18 6.46 6.14
N LEU A 150 -4.02 5.86 5.88
CA LEU A 150 -2.72 6.50 5.89
C LEU A 150 -2.31 6.83 4.45
N VAL A 151 -2.20 8.12 4.13
CA VAL A 151 -1.58 8.57 2.87
C VAL A 151 -0.08 8.43 2.99
N ILE A 152 0.57 7.84 1.99
CA ILE A 152 2.03 7.61 2.01
C ILE A 152 2.73 8.78 1.29
N PRO A 153 3.43 9.68 2.01
CA PRO A 153 4.03 10.87 1.41
C PRO A 153 5.01 10.54 0.28
N GLY A 154 4.91 11.28 -0.82
CA GLY A 154 5.76 11.08 -2.00
C GLY A 154 5.41 9.84 -2.84
N ALA A 155 4.39 9.08 -2.46
CA ALA A 155 3.86 7.96 -3.22
C ALA A 155 2.43 8.26 -3.72
N ALA A 156 2.05 7.68 -4.85
CA ALA A 156 0.65 7.62 -5.28
C ALA A 156 -0.08 6.44 -4.62
N LEU A 157 0.15 6.23 -3.32
CA LEU A 157 -0.35 5.09 -2.56
C LEU A 157 -0.95 5.50 -1.22
N GLU A 158 -1.97 4.76 -0.83
CA GLU A 158 -2.68 4.86 0.44
C GLU A 158 -2.73 3.47 1.08
N MET A 159 -2.68 3.43 2.41
CA MET A 159 -2.84 2.21 3.20
C MET A 159 -4.06 2.34 4.12
N THR A 160 -5.02 1.45 3.95
CA THR A 160 -6.30 1.49 4.67
C THR A 160 -6.47 0.25 5.53
N THR A 161 -7.05 0.42 6.71
CA THR A 161 -7.32 -0.68 7.67
C THR A 161 -8.79 -0.84 8.05
N SER A 162 -9.65 0.02 7.52
CA SER A 162 -11.10 -0.04 7.69
C SER A 162 -11.73 -1.11 6.79
N ARG A 163 -12.97 -1.48 7.11
CA ARG A 163 -13.76 -2.43 6.32
C ARG A 163 -14.39 -1.82 5.08
N ASP A 164 -14.62 -0.52 5.06
CA ASP A 164 -15.29 0.21 3.96
C ASP A 164 -14.57 0.07 2.61
N VAL A 165 -13.23 -0.07 2.58
CA VAL A 165 -12.49 -0.38 1.35
C VAL A 165 -12.80 -1.78 0.82
N LEU A 166 -13.00 -2.77 1.70
CA LEU A 166 -13.42 -4.12 1.29
C LEU A 166 -14.87 -4.09 0.79
N GLU A 167 -15.73 -3.28 1.41
CA GLU A 167 -17.10 -3.06 0.96
C GLU A 167 -17.13 -2.35 -0.40
N ALA A 168 -16.21 -1.44 -0.70
CA ALA A 168 -16.11 -0.86 -2.03
C ALA A 168 -15.76 -1.93 -3.07
N LEU A 169 -14.70 -2.72 -2.80
CA LEU A 169 -14.24 -3.79 -3.67
C LEU A 169 -15.31 -4.89 -3.89
N SER A 170 -16.18 -5.12 -2.91
CA SER A 170 -17.25 -6.11 -2.99
C SER A 170 -18.30 -5.74 -4.04
N HIS A 171 -18.57 -4.46 -4.21
CA HIS A 171 -19.50 -3.92 -5.21
C HIS A 171 -18.84 -3.62 -6.56
N GLY A 172 -17.54 -3.95 -6.72
CA GLY A 172 -16.77 -3.60 -7.91
C GLY A 172 -16.40 -2.12 -7.99
N ALA A 173 -16.64 -1.36 -6.92
CA ALA A 173 -16.16 0.00 -6.74
C ALA A 173 -14.79 -0.01 -6.03
N GLY A 174 -14.14 1.14 -5.94
CA GLY A 174 -12.89 1.29 -5.19
C GLY A 174 -11.61 1.21 -6.04
N PRO A 175 -10.45 1.03 -5.40
CA PRO A 175 -9.15 1.19 -6.05
C PRO A 175 -8.90 0.19 -7.16
N GLN A 176 -8.20 0.65 -8.20
CA GLN A 176 -7.87 -0.18 -9.36
C GLN A 176 -6.74 -1.15 -9.04
N ARG A 177 -5.77 -0.73 -8.21
CA ARG A 177 -4.65 -1.54 -7.78
C ARG A 177 -4.76 -1.81 -6.29
N VAL A 178 -4.74 -3.08 -5.93
CA VAL A 178 -4.89 -3.51 -4.53
C VAL A 178 -3.90 -4.62 -4.20
N LEU A 179 -3.27 -4.48 -3.04
CA LEU A 179 -2.54 -5.53 -2.35
C LEU A 179 -3.12 -5.64 -0.95
N ILE A 180 -3.61 -6.81 -0.57
CA ILE A 180 -4.13 -7.06 0.78
C ILE A 180 -3.14 -7.94 1.53
N SER A 181 -2.76 -7.51 2.72
CA SER A 181 -1.92 -8.28 3.62
C SER A 181 -2.57 -8.51 4.98
N LEU A 182 -2.11 -9.56 5.66
CA LEU A 182 -2.39 -9.83 7.06
C LEU A 182 -1.16 -9.52 7.89
N GLY A 183 -1.34 -8.71 8.93
CA GLY A 183 -0.25 -8.15 9.73
C GLY A 183 0.62 -7.15 8.99
N TYR A 184 1.60 -6.62 9.71
CA TYR A 184 2.57 -5.64 9.22
C TYR A 184 3.92 -5.82 9.90
N SER A 185 4.96 -5.25 9.30
CA SER A 185 6.30 -5.15 9.86
C SER A 185 6.45 -3.82 10.60
N ALA A 186 6.98 -3.88 11.81
CA ALA A 186 7.18 -2.72 12.65
C ALA A 186 8.62 -2.70 13.17
N TRP A 187 9.19 -1.50 13.22
CA TRP A 187 10.46 -1.24 13.86
C TRP A 187 10.25 -0.20 14.96
N ALA A 188 10.84 -0.46 16.13
CA ALA A 188 10.89 0.52 17.20
C ALA A 188 11.83 1.69 16.82
N GLN A 189 11.77 2.77 17.61
CA GLN A 189 12.65 3.92 17.46
C GLN A 189 14.13 3.50 17.33
N GLY A 190 14.77 3.92 16.23
CA GLY A 190 16.20 3.67 15.96
C GLY A 190 16.55 2.23 15.56
N GLN A 191 15.59 1.30 15.59
CA GLN A 191 15.85 -0.11 15.30
C GLN A 191 16.16 -0.31 13.81
N LEU A 192 15.35 0.28 12.93
CA LEU A 192 15.54 0.14 11.48
C LEU A 192 16.90 0.70 11.05
N GLU A 193 17.28 1.85 11.57
CA GLU A 193 18.57 2.49 11.30
C GLU A 193 19.75 1.64 11.80
N SER A 194 19.61 1.02 12.97
CA SER A 194 20.60 0.06 13.48
C SER A 194 20.73 -1.15 12.55
N GLU A 195 19.61 -1.73 12.12
CA GLU A 195 19.60 -2.90 11.23
C GLU A 195 20.18 -2.58 9.84
N ILE A 196 19.93 -1.36 9.31
CA ILE A 196 20.60 -0.87 8.09
C ILE A 196 22.10 -0.71 8.31
N GLY A 197 22.52 -0.13 9.44
CA GLY A 197 23.93 0.01 9.80
C GLY A 197 24.67 -1.33 9.96
N GLU A 198 23.94 -2.38 10.32
CA GLU A 198 24.44 -3.76 10.40
C GLU A 198 24.39 -4.52 9.06
N ASN A 199 23.97 -3.87 7.97
CA ASN A 199 23.78 -4.48 6.66
C ASN A 199 22.74 -5.62 6.64
N SER A 200 21.72 -5.54 7.50
CA SER A 200 20.59 -6.48 7.47
C SER A 200 19.62 -6.17 6.32
N TRP A 201 19.48 -4.87 6.00
CA TRP A 201 18.58 -4.37 4.96
C TRP A 201 19.32 -3.48 3.96
N LEU A 202 19.02 -3.67 2.68
CA LEU A 202 19.31 -2.68 1.65
C LEU A 202 18.07 -1.81 1.45
N THR A 203 18.27 -0.50 1.24
CA THR A 203 17.16 0.43 0.99
C THR A 203 17.20 0.92 -0.45
N VAL A 204 16.03 1.01 -1.09
CA VAL A 204 15.91 1.61 -2.43
C VAL A 204 14.65 2.44 -2.53
N GLN A 205 14.80 3.69 -2.99
CA GLN A 205 13.70 4.55 -3.42
C GLN A 205 13.65 4.56 -4.94
N VAL A 206 12.44 4.51 -5.49
CA VAL A 206 12.22 4.59 -6.93
C VAL A 206 11.09 5.56 -7.25
N ASP A 207 10.99 5.94 -8.53
CA ASP A 207 9.86 6.72 -9.02
C ASP A 207 8.54 5.94 -8.93
N SER A 208 7.43 6.67 -9.01
CA SER A 208 6.08 6.10 -8.85
C SER A 208 5.76 5.00 -9.84
N ALA A 209 6.24 5.07 -11.09
CA ALA A 209 5.93 4.06 -12.10
C ALA A 209 6.63 2.73 -11.79
N ARG A 210 7.92 2.79 -11.40
CA ARG A 210 8.67 1.59 -10.98
C ARG A 210 8.15 1.01 -9.67
N MET A 211 7.78 1.85 -8.71
CA MET A 211 7.17 1.44 -7.45
C MET A 211 5.88 0.65 -7.70
N LEU A 212 4.96 1.22 -8.50
CA LEU A 212 3.69 0.57 -8.84
C LEU A 212 3.92 -0.74 -9.60
N ALA A 213 4.87 -0.76 -10.55
CA ALA A 213 5.22 -1.97 -11.28
C ALA A 213 5.77 -3.07 -10.36
N LEU A 214 6.58 -2.73 -9.35
CA LEU A 214 7.11 -3.70 -8.40
C LEU A 214 6.04 -4.27 -7.46
N ILE A 215 5.12 -3.42 -6.99
CA ILE A 215 4.08 -3.80 -6.01
C ILE A 215 2.90 -4.52 -6.65
N PHE A 216 2.47 -4.13 -7.86
CA PHE A 216 1.22 -4.63 -8.45
C PHE A 216 1.42 -5.45 -9.72
N ASP A 217 2.37 -5.09 -10.58
CA ASP A 217 2.49 -5.71 -11.91
C ASP A 217 3.53 -6.84 -11.95
N THR A 218 4.48 -6.85 -11.02
CA THR A 218 5.57 -7.84 -10.95
C THR A 218 5.08 -9.14 -10.28
N PRO A 219 5.29 -10.31 -10.92
CA PRO A 219 5.04 -11.62 -10.29
C PRO A 219 5.78 -11.76 -8.96
N VAL A 220 5.11 -12.31 -7.96
CA VAL A 220 5.55 -12.32 -6.55
C VAL A 220 6.95 -12.89 -6.37
N GLU A 221 7.26 -13.98 -7.07
CA GLU A 221 8.54 -14.68 -7.02
C GLU A 221 9.69 -13.84 -7.59
N GLN A 222 9.39 -12.89 -8.47
CA GLN A 222 10.37 -12.03 -9.12
C GLN A 222 10.60 -10.71 -8.37
N ARG A 223 9.75 -10.35 -7.41
CA ARG A 223 9.82 -9.07 -6.71
C ARG A 223 11.15 -8.86 -5.99
N TYR A 224 11.70 -9.90 -5.37
CA TYR A 224 12.99 -9.83 -4.68
C TYR A 224 14.15 -9.52 -5.64
N GLU A 225 14.28 -10.31 -6.71
CA GLU A 225 15.34 -10.13 -7.71
C GLU A 225 15.20 -8.79 -8.44
N LYS A 226 13.97 -8.40 -8.80
CA LYS A 226 13.74 -7.08 -9.42
C LYS A 226 14.04 -5.93 -8.46
N ALA A 227 13.79 -6.09 -7.17
CA ALA A 227 14.13 -5.08 -6.19
C ALA A 227 15.65 -4.89 -6.08
N LEU A 228 16.43 -5.99 -6.05
CA LEU A 228 17.89 -5.93 -6.09
C LEU A 228 18.42 -5.27 -7.37
N ALA A 229 17.82 -5.59 -8.52
CA ALA A 229 18.21 -5.01 -9.79
C ALA A 229 18.01 -3.49 -9.85
N LEU A 230 17.10 -2.91 -9.06
CA LEU A 230 16.92 -1.45 -8.95
C LEU A 230 18.12 -0.75 -8.30
N LEU A 231 18.88 -1.47 -7.48
CA LEU A 231 20.15 -1.01 -6.91
C LEU A 231 21.34 -1.21 -7.87
N GLY A 232 21.11 -1.79 -9.06
CA GLY A 232 22.18 -2.29 -9.92
C GLY A 232 22.88 -3.52 -9.33
N LEU A 233 22.23 -4.21 -8.40
CA LEU A 233 22.75 -5.40 -7.74
C LEU A 233 22.07 -6.66 -8.29
N GLU A 234 22.84 -7.75 -8.32
CA GLU A 234 22.40 -9.08 -8.69
C GLU A 234 22.53 -9.96 -7.42
N ALA A 235 21.60 -10.87 -7.16
CA ALA A 235 21.59 -11.65 -5.91
C ALA A 235 22.88 -12.44 -5.65
N TRP A 236 23.58 -12.89 -6.71
CA TRP A 236 24.85 -13.61 -6.57
C TRP A 236 26.02 -12.73 -6.08
N MET A 237 25.95 -11.41 -6.28
CA MET A 237 26.95 -10.47 -5.75
C MET A 237 26.85 -10.29 -4.24
N LEU A 238 25.75 -10.75 -3.64
CA LEU A 238 25.43 -10.61 -2.22
C LEU A 238 25.48 -11.94 -1.47
N SER A 239 25.91 -13.02 -2.15
CA SER A 239 26.05 -14.34 -1.54
C SER A 239 27.29 -14.38 -0.64
N PRO A 240 27.20 -14.88 0.61
CA PRO A 240 28.36 -15.01 1.50
C PRO A 240 29.45 -15.96 0.96
N ASP A 241 29.12 -16.81 -0.02
CA ASP A 241 30.05 -17.75 -0.66
C ASP A 241 30.77 -17.17 -1.90
N ALA A 242 30.58 -15.88 -2.23
CA ALA A 242 31.28 -15.22 -3.34
C ALA A 242 32.73 -14.85 -2.96
N GLY A 243 33.54 -15.86 -2.61
CA GLY A 243 34.95 -15.74 -2.31
C GLY A 243 35.71 -17.01 -2.70
N HIS A 244 36.63 -16.84 -3.66
CA HIS A 244 37.67 -17.77 -4.14
C HIS A 244 37.39 -18.56 -5.42
N ALA A 245 37.99 -18.07 -6.51
CA ALA A 245 38.87 -18.87 -7.38
C ALA A 245 40.16 -18.09 -7.62
#